data_AF-A0A840ZG69-F1
#
_entry.id   AF-A0A840ZG69-F1
#
_cell.length_a   1.000
_cell.length_b   1.000
_cell.length_c   1.000
_cell.angle_alpha   90.00
_cell.angle_beta   90.00
_cell.angle_gamma   90.00
#
_symmetry.space_group_name_H-M   'P 1'
#
loop_
_entity.id
_entity.type
_entity.pdbx_description
1 polymer ?
#
loop_
_entity_poly.entity_id
_entity_poly.type
_entity_poly.pdbx_seq_one_letter_code
_entity_poly.pdbx_strand_id
1 'polypeptide(L)'
;MADTTPSLALPLIAGGQAQKHVTHNEALALLDALVQLAVIDRDLAVPPANPAEGDRYIVAANPSGAWAGWAGRIARYQDGAWLSLVPHPGWLAFVADEAEIHAYAGGAWVPFRSTITALQSLTRLGLGTAADAQNPFAAKLNKALWTALTTSEGGDGHLRYTLNKQAAGNVLSLLLQSGFSGRAEIGLVGGDNLSLRVSPDGGTWTNVFTVERTTGAATFDKGVLREELAVFTASGTWTKPDWARTVTVTAMGGGGGGGGARRGAAGTVRNGGGGGGAGALNSETFSAAEIGATLTVTVGAGGAGAPAITVDDTGGVAGTAGGASIVNDGSAYDLVRAFGGGAGGGGTNSVAGGGGTAGGGVSLEAVGAGGAGGSNGALGASGTTSLRGSGGGGSGGGLTAANVASTGRNAGAGYAVGNGRDSNGGVLGAVGANGTAGQSKRWIRGAAGGGGGGGAGAADGSSGGGNGGAAGLPGGGGGGAGAALNGMPTGAGGNGGRGEVWILARG
;
A
#
# COMPACT_ATOMS: atom_id res chain seq x y z
N MET A 1 2.99 -50.38 -77.02
CA MET A 1 2.00 -50.56 -75.93
C MET A 1 2.78 -50.46 -74.65
N ALA A 2 2.39 -49.60 -73.72
CA ALA A 2 2.98 -49.61 -72.40
C ALA A 2 2.56 -50.93 -71.71
N ASP A 3 3.52 -51.64 -71.10
CA ASP A 3 3.24 -52.88 -70.37
C ASP A 3 2.70 -52.62 -68.96
N THR A 4 2.46 -51.34 -68.62
CA THR A 4 2.00 -50.89 -67.30
C THR A 4 1.03 -49.72 -67.38
N THR A 5 0.20 -49.52 -66.35
CA THR A 5 -0.66 -48.32 -66.19
C THR A 5 0.17 -47.05 -65.90
N PRO A 6 -0.33 -45.85 -66.25
CA PRO A 6 0.48 -44.61 -66.23
C PRO A 6 0.77 -44.05 -64.82
N SER A 7 -0.12 -44.23 -63.83
CA SER A 7 0.04 -43.59 -62.52
C SER A 7 0.76 -44.48 -61.50
N LEU A 8 0.39 -45.75 -61.45
CA LEU A 8 0.83 -46.73 -60.45
C LEU A 8 1.74 -47.82 -61.03
N ALA A 9 2.03 -47.77 -62.33
CA ALA A 9 2.85 -48.76 -63.02
C ALA A 9 2.36 -50.22 -62.85
N LEU A 10 1.04 -50.43 -62.84
CA LEU A 10 0.44 -51.76 -62.69
C LEU A 10 0.63 -52.58 -63.98
N PRO A 11 1.18 -53.80 -63.92
CA PRO A 11 1.41 -54.62 -65.11
C PRO A 11 0.12 -54.97 -65.86
N LEU A 12 0.11 -54.78 -67.18
CA LEU A 12 -1.00 -55.13 -68.06
C LEU A 12 -0.79 -56.52 -68.68
N ILE A 13 -1.89 -57.25 -68.92
CA ILE A 13 -1.85 -58.57 -69.55
C ILE A 13 -1.81 -58.40 -71.09
N ALA A 14 -0.84 -59.02 -71.74
CA ALA A 14 -0.74 -59.06 -73.21
C ALA A 14 -1.88 -59.88 -73.86
N GLY A 15 -2.22 -59.56 -75.11
CA GLY A 15 -3.35 -60.19 -75.81
C GLY A 15 -3.20 -61.70 -76.02
N GLY A 16 -4.32 -62.45 -75.89
CA GLY A 16 -4.38 -63.92 -76.05
C GLY A 16 -5.80 -64.46 -76.32
N GLN A 17 -5.96 -65.78 -76.46
CA GLN A 17 -7.24 -66.45 -76.77
C GLN A 17 -8.32 -66.17 -75.70
N ALA A 18 -9.53 -65.82 -76.14
CA ALA A 18 -10.73 -65.50 -75.34
C ALA A 18 -10.79 -64.13 -74.62
N GLN A 19 -9.98 -63.14 -75.02
CA GLN A 19 -10.15 -61.71 -74.66
C GLN A 19 -10.26 -61.33 -73.16
N LYS A 20 -9.90 -62.23 -72.22
CA LYS A 20 -9.95 -61.97 -70.76
C LYS A 20 -9.08 -60.78 -70.31
N HIS A 21 -8.03 -60.47 -71.07
CA HIS A 21 -7.14 -59.34 -70.82
C HIS A 21 -7.87 -57.99 -70.94
N VAL A 22 -8.92 -57.88 -71.77
CA VAL A 22 -9.66 -56.62 -71.96
C VAL A 22 -10.32 -56.17 -70.66
N THR A 23 -11.21 -57.00 -70.11
CA THR A 23 -11.93 -56.68 -68.87
C THR A 23 -11.01 -56.52 -67.65
N HIS A 24 -9.89 -57.24 -67.63
CA HIS A 24 -8.93 -57.14 -66.53
C HIS A 24 -8.10 -55.86 -66.61
N ASN A 25 -7.56 -55.54 -67.79
CA ASN A 25 -6.78 -54.32 -68.00
C ASN A 25 -7.65 -53.07 -67.81
N GLU A 26 -8.92 -53.11 -68.22
CA GLU A 26 -9.89 -52.05 -67.92
C GLU A 26 -10.09 -51.85 -66.41
N ALA A 27 -10.17 -52.94 -65.64
CA ALA A 27 -10.23 -52.86 -64.17
C ALA A 27 -8.95 -52.27 -63.58
N LEU A 28 -7.76 -52.64 -64.09
CA LEU A 28 -6.49 -52.07 -63.64
C LEU A 28 -6.39 -50.58 -63.97
N ALA A 29 -6.86 -50.15 -65.14
CA ALA A 29 -6.94 -48.75 -65.54
C ALA A 29 -7.88 -47.93 -64.64
N LEU A 30 -9.02 -48.51 -64.24
CA LEU A 30 -9.91 -47.88 -63.27
C LEU A 30 -9.24 -47.73 -61.90
N LEU A 31 -8.52 -48.77 -61.44
CA LEU A 31 -7.78 -48.72 -60.18
C LEU A 31 -6.63 -47.72 -60.22
N ASP A 32 -5.89 -47.64 -61.33
CA ASP A 32 -4.81 -46.67 -61.55
C ASP A 32 -5.27 -45.23 -61.37
N ALA A 33 -6.49 -44.93 -61.83
CA ALA A 33 -7.06 -43.60 -61.72
C ALA A 33 -7.54 -43.25 -60.31
N LEU A 34 -8.11 -44.23 -59.58
CA LEU A 34 -8.85 -44.01 -58.32
C LEU A 34 -8.04 -44.27 -57.05
N VAL A 35 -7.06 -45.19 -57.08
CA VAL A 35 -6.22 -45.47 -55.92
C VAL A 35 -5.27 -44.30 -55.71
N GLN A 36 -5.28 -43.74 -54.50
CA GLN A 36 -4.60 -42.47 -54.18
C GLN A 36 -4.97 -41.36 -55.19
N LEU A 37 -6.27 -41.20 -55.46
CA LEU A 37 -6.79 -40.21 -56.41
C LEU A 37 -6.18 -38.83 -56.17
N ALA A 38 -5.34 -38.42 -57.11
CA ALA A 38 -4.75 -37.09 -57.18
C ALA A 38 -5.16 -36.49 -58.52
N VAL A 39 -5.76 -35.30 -58.48
CA VAL A 39 -6.16 -34.54 -59.66
C VAL A 39 -5.30 -33.30 -59.77
N ILE A 40 -5.02 -32.89 -61.00
CA ILE A 40 -4.18 -31.72 -61.28
C ILE A 40 -4.92 -30.45 -60.86
N ASP A 41 -6.22 -30.38 -61.17
CA ASP A 41 -7.06 -29.20 -61.02
C ASP A 41 -8.53 -29.65 -60.89
N ARG A 42 -9.36 -28.81 -60.25
CA ARG A 42 -10.81 -29.01 -60.05
C ARG A 42 -11.73 -27.93 -60.62
N ASP A 43 -11.17 -26.85 -61.18
CA ASP A 43 -11.91 -25.66 -61.63
C ASP A 43 -11.93 -25.45 -63.16
N LEU A 44 -11.32 -26.38 -63.92
CA LEU A 44 -11.39 -26.40 -65.37
C LEU A 44 -12.71 -26.99 -65.92
N ALA A 45 -13.37 -26.21 -66.79
CA ALA A 45 -14.56 -26.63 -67.54
C ALA A 45 -14.24 -27.11 -68.98
N VAL A 46 -13.00 -26.89 -69.44
CA VAL A 46 -12.54 -27.25 -70.78
C VAL A 46 -11.33 -28.17 -70.65
N PRO A 47 -11.28 -29.31 -71.36
CA PRO A 47 -10.11 -30.19 -71.32
C PRO A 47 -8.84 -29.46 -71.78
N PRO A 48 -7.68 -29.69 -71.15
CA PRO A 48 -6.39 -29.25 -71.64
C PRO A 48 -6.16 -29.66 -73.10
N ALA A 49 -5.49 -28.81 -73.88
CA ALA A 49 -5.22 -29.07 -75.29
C ALA A 49 -4.20 -30.21 -75.50
N ASN A 50 -3.28 -30.41 -74.55
CA ASN A 50 -2.22 -31.42 -74.61
C ASN A 50 -2.12 -32.18 -73.27
N PRO A 51 -3.10 -33.04 -72.93
CA PRO A 51 -3.04 -33.84 -71.71
C PRO A 51 -2.02 -34.98 -71.83
N ALA A 52 -1.37 -35.33 -70.73
CA ALA A 52 -0.52 -36.51 -70.61
C ALA A 52 -1.35 -37.73 -70.15
N GLU A 53 -0.88 -38.92 -70.49
CA GLU A 53 -1.47 -40.18 -70.03
C GLU A 53 -1.46 -40.24 -68.48
N GLY A 54 -2.62 -40.53 -67.89
CA GLY A 54 -2.79 -40.55 -66.43
C GLY A 54 -3.19 -39.21 -65.81
N ASP A 55 -3.26 -38.13 -66.61
CA ASP A 55 -3.78 -36.85 -66.16
C ASP A 55 -5.23 -37.00 -65.68
N ARG A 56 -5.51 -36.39 -64.53
CA ARG A 56 -6.82 -36.48 -63.86
C ARG A 56 -7.27 -35.10 -63.43
N TYR A 57 -8.56 -34.82 -63.62
CA TYR A 57 -9.19 -33.55 -63.28
C TYR A 57 -10.54 -33.82 -62.62
N ILE A 58 -10.95 -32.94 -61.68
CA ILE A 58 -12.36 -32.82 -61.34
C ILE A 58 -12.95 -31.79 -62.30
N VAL A 59 -13.94 -32.19 -63.07
CA VAL A 59 -14.54 -31.33 -64.09
C VAL A 59 -15.41 -30.27 -63.42
N ALA A 60 -15.16 -28.99 -63.74
CA ALA A 60 -15.91 -27.88 -63.18
C ALA A 60 -17.36 -27.80 -63.71
N ALA A 61 -18.10 -26.80 -63.23
CA ALA A 61 -19.45 -26.51 -63.72
C ALA A 61 -19.43 -26.09 -65.19
N ASN A 62 -20.53 -26.36 -65.91
CA ASN A 62 -20.72 -26.02 -67.32
C ASN A 62 -19.62 -26.53 -68.27
N PRO A 63 -19.28 -27.83 -68.24
CA PRO A 63 -18.17 -28.34 -69.03
C PRO A 63 -18.47 -28.36 -70.52
N SER A 64 -17.42 -28.24 -71.33
CA SER A 64 -17.49 -28.22 -72.78
C SER A 64 -16.45 -29.14 -73.43
N GLY A 65 -16.47 -29.25 -74.75
CA GLY A 65 -15.57 -30.14 -75.49
C GLY A 65 -15.77 -31.61 -75.09
N ALA A 66 -14.67 -32.34 -74.93
CA ALA A 66 -14.70 -33.76 -74.53
C ALA A 66 -15.30 -33.99 -73.13
N TRP A 67 -15.41 -32.95 -72.30
CA TRP A 67 -15.96 -33.04 -70.94
C TRP A 67 -17.45 -32.71 -70.85
N ALA A 68 -18.11 -32.38 -71.96
CA ALA A 68 -19.52 -32.02 -71.97
C ALA A 68 -20.40 -33.07 -71.24
N GLY A 69 -21.20 -32.62 -70.27
CA GLY A 69 -22.05 -33.48 -69.43
C GLY A 69 -21.37 -34.15 -68.24
N TRP A 70 -20.08 -33.87 -67.98
CA TRP A 70 -19.31 -34.51 -66.91
C TRP A 70 -19.08 -33.62 -65.68
N ALA A 71 -19.92 -32.62 -65.45
CA ALA A 71 -19.77 -31.70 -64.32
C ALA A 71 -19.63 -32.46 -62.98
N GLY A 72 -18.61 -32.11 -62.19
CA GLY A 72 -18.28 -32.71 -60.91
C GLY A 72 -17.70 -34.14 -60.98
N ARG A 73 -17.56 -34.71 -62.18
CA ARG A 73 -16.96 -36.04 -62.38
C ARG A 73 -15.44 -35.96 -62.43
N ILE A 74 -14.79 -37.11 -62.28
CA ILE A 74 -13.35 -37.21 -62.52
C ILE A 74 -13.15 -37.53 -64.00
N ALA A 75 -12.46 -36.64 -64.71
CA ALA A 75 -11.97 -36.90 -66.05
C ALA A 75 -10.55 -37.46 -65.96
N ARG A 76 -10.29 -38.60 -66.60
CA ARG A 76 -8.94 -39.16 -66.76
C ARG A 76 -8.56 -39.21 -68.23
N TYR A 77 -7.33 -38.85 -68.57
CA TYR A 77 -6.81 -39.02 -69.92
C TYR A 77 -6.10 -40.37 -70.02
N GLN A 78 -6.58 -41.23 -70.92
CA GLN A 78 -6.02 -42.56 -71.11
C GLN A 78 -6.22 -43.05 -72.55
N ASP A 79 -5.20 -43.73 -73.10
CA ASP A 79 -5.21 -44.32 -74.44
C ASP A 79 -5.62 -43.29 -75.52
N GLY A 80 -5.15 -42.04 -75.36
CA GLY A 80 -5.45 -40.92 -76.25
C GLY A 80 -6.84 -40.29 -76.11
N ALA A 81 -7.67 -40.74 -75.16
CA ALA A 81 -9.04 -40.26 -74.97
C ALA A 81 -9.35 -39.85 -73.52
N TRP A 82 -10.31 -38.96 -73.34
CA TRP A 82 -10.86 -38.66 -72.02
C TRP A 82 -11.92 -39.68 -71.62
N LEU A 83 -11.79 -40.22 -70.42
CA LEU A 83 -12.75 -41.12 -69.79
C LEU A 83 -13.32 -40.48 -68.52
N SER A 84 -14.62 -40.68 -68.31
CA SER A 84 -15.36 -40.10 -67.19
C SER A 84 -15.63 -41.11 -66.09
N LEU A 85 -15.41 -40.71 -64.85
CA LEU A 85 -15.70 -41.49 -63.65
C LEU A 85 -16.70 -40.75 -62.76
N VAL A 86 -17.79 -41.42 -62.39
CA VAL A 86 -18.80 -40.87 -61.48
C VAL A 86 -18.32 -41.01 -60.04
N PRO A 87 -18.14 -39.90 -59.29
CA PRO A 87 -17.75 -39.98 -57.90
C PRO A 87 -18.90 -40.50 -57.02
N HIS A 88 -18.54 -41.25 -55.98
CA HIS A 88 -19.48 -41.71 -54.96
C HIS A 88 -19.23 -40.99 -53.63
N PRO A 89 -20.27 -40.82 -52.79
CA PRO A 89 -20.10 -40.24 -51.46
C PRO A 89 -18.97 -40.91 -50.68
N GLY A 90 -18.07 -40.10 -50.11
CA GLY A 90 -16.91 -40.55 -49.34
C GLY A 90 -15.61 -40.69 -50.14
N TRP A 91 -15.62 -40.48 -51.46
CA TRP A 91 -14.38 -40.41 -52.24
C TRP A 91 -13.52 -39.22 -51.81
N LEU A 92 -12.21 -39.44 -51.74
CA LEU A 92 -11.21 -38.41 -51.44
C LEU A 92 -10.35 -38.17 -52.67
N ALA A 93 -10.08 -36.91 -52.99
CA ALA A 93 -9.17 -36.50 -54.04
C ALA A 93 -8.19 -35.45 -53.49
N PHE A 94 -6.89 -35.67 -53.67
CA PHE A 94 -5.91 -34.60 -53.45
C PHE A 94 -5.87 -33.73 -54.71
N VAL A 95 -6.15 -32.44 -54.57
CA VAL A 95 -6.11 -31.48 -55.68
C VAL A 95 -4.76 -30.78 -55.63
N ALA A 96 -3.93 -31.02 -56.65
CA ALA A 96 -2.50 -30.71 -56.61
C ALA A 96 -2.19 -29.21 -56.66
N ASP A 97 -2.96 -28.44 -57.43
CA ASP A 97 -2.86 -26.98 -57.54
C ASP A 97 -3.21 -26.23 -56.24
N GLU A 98 -4.15 -26.74 -55.47
CA GLU A 98 -4.62 -26.17 -54.19
C GLU A 98 -3.88 -26.74 -52.97
N ALA A 99 -3.16 -27.86 -53.14
CA ALA A 99 -2.54 -28.65 -52.07
C ALA A 99 -3.52 -29.05 -50.95
N GLU A 100 -4.78 -29.35 -51.31
CA GLU A 100 -5.86 -29.67 -50.36
C GLU A 100 -6.60 -30.97 -50.74
N ILE A 101 -7.00 -31.74 -49.73
CA ILE A 101 -7.87 -32.91 -49.91
C ILE A 101 -9.32 -32.45 -50.01
N HIS A 102 -10.02 -32.93 -51.02
CA HIS A 102 -11.46 -32.76 -51.19
C HIS A 102 -12.19 -34.08 -50.97
N ALA A 103 -13.37 -34.00 -50.36
CA ALA A 103 -14.28 -35.12 -50.19
C ALA A 103 -15.51 -34.93 -51.08
N TYR A 104 -15.94 -35.99 -51.76
CA TYR A 104 -17.24 -35.97 -52.44
C TYR A 104 -18.35 -36.25 -51.41
N ALA A 105 -19.11 -35.22 -51.06
CA ALA A 105 -20.17 -35.26 -50.06
C ALA A 105 -21.33 -34.34 -50.45
N GLY A 106 -22.57 -34.73 -50.14
CA GLY A 106 -23.74 -33.91 -50.47
C GLY A 106 -23.93 -33.64 -51.97
N GLY A 107 -23.37 -34.50 -52.85
CA GLY A 107 -23.43 -34.35 -54.31
C GLY A 107 -22.36 -33.43 -54.91
N ALA A 108 -21.40 -32.93 -54.13
CA ALA A 108 -20.34 -32.04 -54.58
C ALA A 108 -18.97 -32.37 -53.95
N TRP A 109 -17.90 -31.86 -54.56
CA TRP A 109 -16.56 -31.89 -53.97
C TRP A 109 -16.37 -30.71 -53.02
N VAL A 110 -16.25 -30.99 -51.72
CA VAL A 110 -16.05 -30.00 -50.67
C VAL A 110 -14.67 -30.17 -50.01
N PRO A 111 -14.05 -29.09 -49.48
CA PRO A 111 -12.80 -29.19 -48.74
C PRO A 111 -12.92 -30.18 -47.59
N PHE A 112 -11.99 -31.12 -47.42
CA PHE A 112 -12.08 -32.13 -46.38
C PHE A 112 -12.23 -31.52 -44.98
N ARG A 113 -11.55 -30.38 -44.72
CA ARG A 113 -11.66 -29.64 -43.46
C ARG A 113 -13.08 -29.19 -43.11
N SER A 114 -13.93 -28.89 -44.10
CA SER A 114 -15.32 -28.44 -43.83
C SER A 114 -16.23 -29.59 -43.43
N THR A 115 -15.79 -30.83 -43.64
CA THR A 115 -16.51 -32.03 -43.17
C THR A 115 -16.30 -32.30 -41.68
N ILE A 116 -15.29 -31.69 -41.06
CA ILE A 116 -15.03 -31.79 -39.62
C ILE A 116 -15.93 -30.79 -38.90
N THR A 117 -17.09 -31.26 -38.45
CA THR A 117 -18.10 -30.43 -37.77
C THR A 117 -17.98 -30.46 -36.24
N ALA A 118 -17.27 -31.44 -35.68
CA ALA A 118 -17.10 -31.57 -34.24
C ALA A 118 -15.77 -32.24 -33.88
N LEU A 119 -15.15 -31.74 -32.81
CA LEU A 119 -14.05 -32.39 -32.11
C LEU A 119 -14.54 -32.71 -30.69
N GLN A 120 -14.84 -33.99 -30.43
CA GLN A 120 -15.42 -34.44 -29.17
C GLN A 120 -14.56 -35.52 -28.52
N SER A 121 -14.65 -35.64 -27.20
CA SER A 121 -13.92 -36.64 -26.40
C SER A 121 -12.39 -36.61 -26.59
N LEU A 122 -11.84 -35.44 -26.92
CA LEU A 122 -10.40 -35.24 -26.99
C LEU A 122 -9.80 -35.36 -25.58
N THR A 123 -8.81 -36.23 -25.42
CA THR A 123 -8.09 -36.34 -24.15
C THR A 123 -7.08 -35.21 -23.96
N ARG A 124 -6.59 -34.62 -25.07
CA ARG A 124 -5.63 -33.50 -25.07
C ARG A 124 -5.83 -32.58 -26.27
N LEU A 125 -5.60 -31.28 -26.08
CA LEU A 125 -5.61 -30.26 -27.14
C LEU A 125 -4.54 -29.20 -26.87
N GLY A 126 -3.55 -29.14 -27.78
CA GLY A 126 -2.43 -28.19 -27.71
C GLY A 126 -2.48 -27.17 -28.85
N LEU A 127 -2.43 -25.87 -28.53
CA LEU A 127 -2.38 -24.77 -29.50
C LEU A 127 -1.02 -24.05 -29.41
N GLY A 128 -0.19 -24.18 -30.44
CA GLY A 128 1.17 -23.61 -30.45
C GLY A 128 2.14 -24.23 -29.42
N THR A 129 1.71 -25.30 -28.74
CA THR A 129 2.49 -26.08 -27.76
C THR A 129 1.89 -27.48 -27.61
N ALA A 130 2.66 -28.42 -27.05
CA ALA A 130 2.17 -29.76 -26.73
C ALA A 130 1.37 -29.74 -25.41
N ALA A 131 0.19 -30.35 -25.40
CA ALA A 131 -0.58 -30.61 -24.19
C ALA A 131 -0.11 -31.90 -23.49
N ASP A 132 -0.08 -31.90 -22.16
CA ASP A 132 0.40 -33.02 -21.34
C ASP A 132 -0.68 -33.59 -20.41
N ALA A 133 -0.33 -34.50 -19.48
CA ALA A 133 -1.30 -35.10 -18.57
C ALA A 133 -1.78 -34.12 -17.49
N GLN A 134 -0.91 -33.17 -17.13
CA GLN A 134 -1.12 -32.15 -16.12
C GLN A 134 -1.89 -30.96 -16.70
N ASN A 135 -1.69 -30.66 -17.99
CA ASN A 135 -2.35 -29.62 -18.77
C ASN A 135 -2.98 -30.23 -20.03
N PRO A 136 -4.11 -30.95 -19.91
CA PRO A 136 -4.80 -31.56 -21.05
C PRO A 136 -5.25 -30.55 -22.11
N PHE A 137 -5.48 -29.30 -21.71
CA PHE A 137 -5.61 -28.17 -22.62
C PHE A 137 -4.43 -27.21 -22.39
N ALA A 138 -3.64 -26.95 -23.43
CA ALA A 138 -2.49 -26.05 -23.34
C ALA A 138 -2.44 -25.13 -24.56
N ALA A 139 -2.14 -23.85 -24.33
CA ALA A 139 -2.04 -22.86 -25.39
C ALA A 139 -0.85 -21.92 -25.16
N LYS A 140 0.01 -21.78 -26.17
CA LYS A 140 1.13 -20.82 -26.18
C LYS A 140 0.79 -19.71 -27.18
N LEU A 141 0.22 -18.62 -26.69
CA LEU A 141 -0.39 -17.56 -27.48
C LEU A 141 -0.07 -16.18 -26.87
N ASN A 142 -0.16 -15.12 -27.66
CA ASN A 142 -0.09 -13.73 -27.17
C ASN A 142 -1.44 -13.24 -26.63
N LYS A 143 -2.56 -13.77 -27.15
CA LYS A 143 -3.93 -13.39 -26.77
C LYS A 143 -4.89 -14.54 -27.01
N ALA A 144 -5.85 -14.72 -26.11
CA ALA A 144 -7.04 -15.53 -26.33
C ALA A 144 -8.26 -14.61 -26.30
N LEU A 145 -9.11 -14.69 -27.33
CA LEU A 145 -10.39 -13.98 -27.38
C LEU A 145 -11.51 -15.00 -27.21
N TRP A 146 -12.34 -14.76 -26.20
CA TRP A 146 -13.59 -15.47 -26.01
C TRP A 146 -14.71 -14.48 -26.24
N THR A 147 -15.62 -14.82 -27.15
CA THR A 147 -16.78 -14.00 -27.47
C THR A 147 -18.02 -14.86 -27.36
N ALA A 148 -19.13 -14.23 -26.94
CA ALA A 148 -20.42 -14.89 -26.96
C ALA A 148 -20.84 -15.13 -28.42
N LEU A 149 -21.57 -16.21 -28.65
CA LEU A 149 -22.32 -16.39 -29.89
C LEU A 149 -23.48 -15.40 -29.89
N THR A 150 -23.56 -14.56 -30.91
CA THR A 150 -24.61 -13.53 -30.97
C THR A 150 -25.97 -14.15 -31.25
N THR A 151 -27.04 -13.41 -30.96
CA THR A 151 -28.41 -13.85 -31.30
C THR A 151 -28.60 -14.05 -32.80
N SER A 152 -27.96 -13.25 -33.65
CA SER A 152 -27.97 -13.42 -35.11
C SER A 152 -27.26 -14.69 -35.59
N GLU A 153 -26.33 -15.22 -34.79
CA GLU A 153 -25.61 -16.47 -35.06
C GLU A 153 -26.26 -17.67 -34.34
N GLY A 154 -27.43 -17.48 -33.72
CA GLY A 154 -28.18 -18.52 -33.00
C GLY A 154 -27.78 -18.73 -31.54
N GLY A 155 -27.01 -17.82 -30.94
CA GLY A 155 -26.63 -17.83 -29.52
C GLY A 155 -27.54 -16.99 -28.61
N ASP A 156 -27.19 -16.94 -27.32
CA ASP A 156 -27.89 -16.14 -26.29
C ASP A 156 -27.20 -14.79 -26.01
N GLY A 157 -26.06 -14.50 -26.66
CA GLY A 157 -25.28 -13.29 -26.45
C GLY A 157 -24.55 -13.23 -25.10
N HIS A 158 -24.53 -14.31 -24.31
CA HIS A 158 -23.86 -14.35 -23.02
C HIS A 158 -22.57 -15.18 -23.10
N LEU A 159 -21.51 -14.70 -22.45
CA LEU A 159 -20.27 -15.45 -22.26
C LEU A 159 -20.09 -15.76 -20.78
N ARG A 160 -19.92 -17.04 -20.43
CA ARG A 160 -19.74 -17.48 -19.04
C ARG A 160 -18.57 -18.45 -18.94
N TYR A 161 -17.72 -18.24 -17.95
CA TYR A 161 -16.79 -19.25 -17.47
C TYR A 161 -17.46 -20.04 -16.35
N THR A 162 -17.90 -21.26 -16.66
CA THR A 162 -18.45 -22.18 -15.66
C THR A 162 -17.35 -23.16 -15.25
N LEU A 163 -16.96 -23.10 -13.98
CA LEU A 163 -15.94 -23.95 -13.39
C LEU A 163 -16.59 -24.77 -12.27
N ASN A 164 -16.16 -26.02 -12.10
CA ASN A 164 -16.70 -26.90 -11.06
C ASN A 164 -15.57 -27.65 -10.35
N LYS A 165 -15.69 -27.79 -9.02
CA LYS A 165 -14.83 -28.64 -8.20
C LYS A 165 -15.66 -29.76 -7.58
N GLN A 166 -14.99 -30.88 -7.29
CA GLN A 166 -15.65 -32.09 -6.78
C GLN A 166 -16.29 -31.89 -5.39
N ALA A 167 -15.60 -31.20 -4.48
CA ALA A 167 -16.06 -30.95 -3.13
C ALA A 167 -15.49 -29.65 -2.56
N ALA A 168 -16.00 -29.23 -1.40
CA ALA A 168 -15.62 -27.98 -0.75
C ALA A 168 -14.11 -27.87 -0.47
N GLY A 169 -13.47 -28.97 -0.06
CA GLY A 169 -12.03 -29.01 0.26
C GLY A 169 -11.10 -28.92 -0.95
N ASN A 170 -11.61 -29.05 -2.17
CA ASN A 170 -10.82 -28.91 -3.39
C ASN A 170 -10.61 -27.44 -3.76
N VAL A 171 -9.74 -27.22 -4.74
CA VAL A 171 -9.41 -25.90 -5.28
C VAL A 171 -10.12 -25.70 -6.61
N LEU A 172 -10.82 -24.57 -6.74
CA LEU A 172 -11.28 -24.01 -8.00
C LEU A 172 -10.81 -22.57 -8.04
N SER A 173 -9.95 -22.22 -8.99
CA SER A 173 -9.34 -20.89 -9.01
C SER A 173 -8.86 -20.46 -10.39
N LEU A 174 -8.60 -19.17 -10.50
CA LEU A 174 -7.73 -18.58 -11.50
C LEU A 174 -6.38 -18.29 -10.84
N LEU A 175 -5.32 -18.95 -11.32
CA LEU A 175 -3.95 -18.78 -10.84
C LEU A 175 -3.18 -17.85 -11.78
N LEU A 176 -2.68 -16.73 -11.26
CA LEU A 176 -1.85 -15.78 -11.97
C LEU A 176 -0.38 -16.05 -11.64
N GLN A 177 0.46 -16.16 -12.68
CA GLN A 177 1.86 -16.59 -12.53
C GLN A 177 2.84 -15.67 -13.25
N SER A 178 4.10 -15.67 -12.78
CA SER A 178 5.26 -15.13 -13.49
C SER A 178 6.38 -16.16 -13.47
N GLY A 179 6.97 -16.48 -14.63
CA GLY A 179 8.01 -17.50 -14.73
C GLY A 179 7.58 -18.87 -14.16
N PHE A 180 6.33 -19.28 -14.39
CA PHE A 180 5.73 -20.51 -13.84
C PHE A 180 5.62 -20.56 -12.30
N SER A 181 5.76 -19.42 -11.62
CA SER A 181 5.62 -19.30 -10.17
C SER A 181 4.36 -18.48 -9.83
N GLY A 182 3.53 -19.00 -8.93
CA GLY A 182 2.26 -18.37 -8.49
C GLY A 182 2.47 -17.02 -7.82
N ARG A 183 1.64 -16.03 -8.16
CA ARG A 183 1.69 -14.68 -7.56
C ARG A 183 0.38 -14.26 -6.93
N ALA A 184 -0.73 -14.62 -7.55
CA ALA A 184 -2.06 -14.38 -7.02
C ALA A 184 -3.00 -15.51 -7.43
N GLU A 185 -3.97 -15.80 -6.58
CA GLU A 185 -4.98 -16.82 -6.84
C GLU A 185 -6.32 -16.39 -6.28
N ILE A 186 -7.33 -16.38 -7.14
CA ILE A 186 -8.71 -16.04 -6.79
C ILE A 186 -9.64 -17.22 -7.06
N GLY A 187 -10.49 -17.56 -6.10
CA GLY A 187 -11.48 -18.63 -6.26
C GLY A 187 -12.00 -19.25 -4.97
N LEU A 188 -12.54 -20.47 -5.10
CA LEU A 188 -13.07 -21.30 -4.01
C LEU A 188 -11.97 -22.27 -3.55
N VAL A 189 -11.05 -21.76 -2.74
CA VAL A 189 -9.79 -22.43 -2.40
C VAL A 189 -9.87 -23.02 -0.99
N GLY A 190 -9.94 -24.35 -0.87
CA GLY A 190 -9.98 -25.03 0.43
C GLY A 190 -11.29 -24.84 1.21
N GLY A 191 -12.32 -24.30 0.55
CA GLY A 191 -13.67 -24.10 1.06
C GLY A 191 -14.56 -23.47 -0.01
N ASP A 192 -15.83 -23.21 0.30
CA ASP A 192 -16.81 -22.65 -0.65
C ASP A 192 -16.99 -21.12 -0.52
N ASN A 193 -16.12 -20.47 0.24
CA ASN A 193 -16.05 -19.03 0.31
C ASN A 193 -15.17 -18.52 -0.83
N LEU A 194 -15.55 -17.40 -1.45
CA LEU A 194 -14.69 -16.72 -2.40
C LEU A 194 -13.49 -16.14 -1.65
N SER A 195 -12.29 -16.39 -2.13
CA SER A 195 -11.05 -15.90 -1.52
C SER A 195 -10.08 -15.37 -2.56
N LEU A 196 -9.24 -14.43 -2.14
CA LEU A 196 -8.06 -14.00 -2.87
C LEU A 196 -6.84 -14.20 -1.97
N ARG A 197 -5.81 -14.88 -2.49
CA ARG A 197 -4.50 -15.00 -1.84
C ARG A 197 -3.37 -14.59 -2.78
N VAL A 198 -2.27 -14.12 -2.21
CA VAL A 198 -1.06 -13.69 -2.92
C VAL A 198 0.17 -14.40 -2.40
N SER A 199 1.20 -14.49 -3.24
CA SER A 199 2.45 -15.15 -2.91
C SER A 199 3.65 -14.41 -3.51
N PRO A 200 4.73 -14.18 -2.73
CA PRO A 200 5.97 -13.64 -3.28
C PRO A 200 6.75 -14.66 -4.13
N ASP A 201 6.59 -15.96 -3.87
CA ASP A 201 7.46 -17.03 -4.34
C ASP A 201 6.72 -18.23 -4.99
N GLY A 202 5.38 -18.24 -4.96
CA GLY A 202 4.52 -19.33 -5.41
C GLY A 202 4.35 -20.47 -4.41
N GLY A 203 5.09 -20.47 -3.29
CA GLY A 203 5.02 -21.48 -2.24
C GLY A 203 4.32 -20.97 -0.97
N THR A 204 4.71 -19.79 -0.51
CA THR A 204 4.15 -19.15 0.69
C THR A 204 2.96 -18.28 0.30
N TRP A 205 1.76 -18.60 0.80
CA TRP A 205 0.55 -17.87 0.44
C TRP A 205 0.01 -17.04 1.61
N THR A 206 -0.33 -15.79 1.32
CA THR A 206 -0.99 -14.87 2.25
C THR A 206 -2.41 -14.61 1.76
N ASN A 207 -3.39 -14.88 2.62
CA ASN A 207 -4.78 -14.55 2.32
C ASN A 207 -4.99 -13.03 2.37
N VAL A 208 -5.69 -12.49 1.37
CA VAL A 208 -5.97 -11.05 1.23
C VAL A 208 -7.36 -10.76 1.76
N PHE A 209 -8.37 -11.41 1.19
CA PHE A 209 -9.75 -11.31 1.66
C PHE A 209 -10.51 -12.62 1.45
N THR A 210 -11.59 -12.76 2.22
CA THR A 210 -12.57 -13.84 2.09
C THR A 210 -13.97 -13.26 2.10
N VAL A 211 -14.84 -13.71 1.21
CA VAL A 211 -16.28 -13.41 1.24
C VAL A 211 -17.00 -14.65 1.73
N GLU A 212 -17.65 -14.52 2.87
CA GLU A 212 -18.43 -15.60 3.46
C GLU A 212 -19.71 -15.81 2.64
N ARG A 213 -19.97 -17.05 2.22
CA ARG A 213 -20.99 -17.37 1.22
C ARG A 213 -22.44 -17.22 1.70
N THR A 214 -22.70 -17.27 3.01
CA THR A 214 -24.07 -17.20 3.57
C THR A 214 -24.52 -15.77 3.86
N THR A 215 -23.59 -14.89 4.22
CA THR A 215 -23.83 -13.50 4.66
C THR A 215 -23.38 -12.47 3.64
N GLY A 216 -22.47 -12.82 2.74
CA GLY A 216 -21.79 -11.88 1.84
C GLY A 216 -20.78 -10.97 2.56
N ALA A 217 -20.49 -11.23 3.85
CA ALA A 217 -19.53 -10.44 4.60
C ALA A 217 -18.11 -10.67 4.08
N ALA A 218 -17.42 -9.58 3.75
CA ALA A 218 -16.02 -9.59 3.36
C ALA A 218 -15.12 -9.33 4.57
N THR A 219 -14.15 -10.22 4.82
CA THR A 219 -13.09 -10.03 5.80
C THR A 219 -11.76 -9.85 5.10
N PHE A 220 -10.92 -8.93 5.59
CA PHE A 220 -9.55 -8.73 5.12
C PHE A 220 -8.59 -9.15 6.24
N ASP A 221 -7.87 -10.24 6.04
CA ASP A 221 -7.08 -10.89 7.10
C ASP A 221 -5.94 -10.01 7.63
N LYS A 222 -5.50 -9.04 6.82
CA LYS A 222 -4.49 -8.03 7.20
C LYS A 222 -5.07 -6.62 7.35
N GLY A 223 -6.39 -6.49 7.34
CA GLY A 223 -7.11 -5.22 7.38
C GLY A 223 -7.11 -4.47 6.04
N VAL A 224 -7.92 -3.42 5.97
CA VAL A 224 -7.96 -2.46 4.84
C VAL A 224 -7.36 -1.10 5.21
N LEU A 225 -7.03 -0.90 6.49
CA LEU A 225 -6.61 0.37 7.02
C LEU A 225 -5.16 0.65 6.61
N ARG A 226 -4.97 1.68 5.79
CA ARG A 226 -3.65 2.27 5.59
C ARG A 226 -3.47 3.40 6.59
N GLU A 227 -2.36 3.39 7.34
CA GLU A 227 -2.01 4.47 8.27
C GLU A 227 -0.63 5.05 7.94
N GLU A 228 -0.51 6.37 8.02
CA GLU A 228 0.78 7.07 7.92
C GLU A 228 0.85 8.18 8.98
N LEU A 229 1.90 8.15 9.80
CA LEU A 229 2.14 9.13 10.86
C LEU A 229 3.33 10.02 10.49
N ALA A 230 3.09 11.32 10.34
CA ALA A 230 4.12 12.34 10.24
C ALA A 230 4.33 13.04 11.59
N VAL A 231 5.59 13.18 12.00
CA VAL A 231 5.98 13.84 13.26
C VAL A 231 6.86 15.05 12.97
N PHE A 232 6.39 16.23 13.36
CA PHE A 232 7.08 17.51 13.18
C PHE A 232 7.66 17.99 14.49
N THR A 233 9.00 17.94 14.60
CA THR A 233 9.77 18.55 15.71
C THR A 233 10.35 19.92 15.34
N ALA A 234 10.15 20.35 14.10
CA ALA A 234 10.43 21.67 13.54
C ALA A 234 9.32 22.02 12.55
N SER A 235 9.13 23.32 12.29
CA SER A 235 8.12 23.79 11.33
C SER A 235 8.38 23.28 9.92
N GLY A 236 7.32 23.04 9.16
CA GLY A 236 7.40 22.51 7.81
C GLY A 236 6.03 22.39 7.14
N THR A 237 5.97 21.62 6.07
CA THR A 237 4.74 21.37 5.32
C THR A 237 4.47 19.88 5.27
N TRP A 238 3.21 19.50 5.48
CA TRP A 238 2.72 18.14 5.25
C TRP A 238 1.86 18.10 4.00
N THR A 239 2.03 17.07 3.17
CA THR A 239 1.21 16.86 1.97
C THR A 239 0.28 15.68 2.19
N LYS A 240 -1.02 15.90 1.97
CA LYS A 240 -2.06 14.89 2.17
C LYS A 240 -1.94 13.79 1.12
N PRO A 241 -1.83 12.51 1.51
CA PRO A 241 -1.87 11.42 0.55
C PRO A 241 -3.26 11.25 -0.08
N ASP A 242 -3.32 10.96 -1.38
CA ASP A 242 -4.59 10.82 -2.14
C ASP A 242 -5.52 9.71 -1.62
N TRP A 243 -4.95 8.72 -0.93
CA TRP A 243 -5.69 7.61 -0.32
C TRP A 243 -6.32 7.99 1.03
N ALA A 244 -5.90 9.09 1.66
CA ALA A 244 -6.40 9.47 2.98
C ALA A 244 -7.92 9.73 2.94
N ARG A 245 -8.60 9.26 3.98
CA ARG A 245 -10.04 9.46 4.22
C ARG A 245 -10.28 10.22 5.51
N THR A 246 -9.45 10.03 6.52
CA THR A 246 -9.45 10.82 7.75
C THR A 246 -8.04 11.27 8.10
N VAL A 247 -7.91 12.46 8.69
CA VAL A 247 -6.62 12.99 9.16
C VAL A 247 -6.78 13.44 10.61
N THR A 248 -6.02 12.84 11.52
CA THR A 248 -5.95 13.27 12.91
C THR A 248 -4.72 14.14 13.11
N VAL A 249 -4.90 15.36 13.60
CA VAL A 249 -3.84 16.31 13.91
C VAL A 249 -3.74 16.47 15.42
N THR A 250 -2.57 16.19 15.99
CA THR A 250 -2.27 16.43 17.41
C THR A 250 -1.16 17.46 17.52
N ALA A 251 -1.42 18.61 18.14
CA ALA A 251 -0.45 19.67 18.35
C ALA A 251 -0.13 19.82 19.85
N MET A 252 1.15 20.06 20.15
CA MET A 252 1.66 20.34 21.48
C MET A 252 2.44 21.66 21.44
N GLY A 253 2.06 22.62 22.28
CA GLY A 253 2.77 23.90 22.41
C GLY A 253 4.13 23.76 23.10
N GLY A 254 5.00 24.75 22.93
CA GLY A 254 6.25 24.83 23.70
C GLY A 254 5.97 25.16 25.16
N GLY A 255 6.74 24.60 26.10
CA GLY A 255 6.66 24.97 27.50
C GLY A 255 7.36 26.30 27.79
N GLY A 256 6.93 27.01 28.83
CA GLY A 256 7.55 28.25 29.27
C GLY A 256 8.87 28.02 30.02
N GLY A 257 9.75 29.00 29.97
CA GLY A 257 11.00 29.00 30.74
C GLY A 257 10.75 29.34 32.21
N GLY A 258 11.60 28.79 33.10
CA GLY A 258 11.57 29.10 34.52
C GLY A 258 12.05 30.52 34.84
N GLY A 259 11.52 31.09 35.91
CA GLY A 259 11.90 32.42 36.40
C GLY A 259 13.21 32.43 37.19
N GLY A 260 13.82 33.61 37.27
CA GLY A 260 15.04 33.87 38.02
C GLY A 260 14.76 34.07 39.51
N ALA A 261 15.77 33.85 40.34
CA ALA A 261 15.66 34.10 41.78
C ALA A 261 16.23 35.46 42.16
N ARG A 262 15.98 35.89 43.40
CA ARG A 262 16.61 37.09 43.95
C ARG A 262 18.04 36.82 44.42
N ARG A 263 18.95 37.76 44.11
CA ARG A 263 20.21 37.95 44.83
C ARG A 263 20.03 39.04 45.88
N GLY A 264 20.53 38.85 47.09
CA GLY A 264 20.40 39.88 48.12
C GLY A 264 21.31 39.71 49.33
N ALA A 265 21.44 40.78 50.09
CA ALA A 265 22.22 40.79 51.32
C ALA A 265 21.68 39.81 52.39
N ALA A 266 22.58 39.35 53.26
CA ALA A 266 22.21 38.66 54.50
C ALA A 266 21.22 39.51 55.31
N GLY A 267 20.27 38.88 56.00
CA GLY A 267 19.22 39.62 56.72
C GLY A 267 18.00 39.98 55.88
N THR A 268 18.04 39.79 54.54
CA THR A 268 16.90 40.08 53.66
C THR A 268 16.25 38.80 53.13
N VAL A 269 14.95 38.86 52.81
CA VAL A 269 14.26 37.76 52.11
C VAL A 269 14.71 37.71 50.66
N ARG A 270 15.07 36.53 50.17
CA ARG A 270 15.38 36.30 48.75
C ARG A 270 14.53 35.15 48.23
N ASN A 271 13.48 35.46 47.48
CA ASN A 271 12.59 34.42 46.98
C ASN A 271 13.17 33.74 45.73
N GLY A 272 12.87 32.44 45.57
CA GLY A 272 13.19 31.67 44.38
C GLY A 272 12.32 32.04 43.18
N GLY A 273 12.75 31.64 41.99
CA GLY A 273 11.99 31.81 40.76
C GLY A 273 10.83 30.82 40.63
N GLY A 274 9.77 31.22 39.91
CA GLY A 274 8.65 30.33 39.59
C GLY A 274 9.03 29.32 38.49
N GLY A 275 8.40 28.14 38.50
CA GLY A 275 8.50 27.19 37.39
C GLY A 275 7.70 27.67 36.17
N GLY A 276 8.18 27.38 34.97
CA GLY A 276 7.45 27.64 33.72
C GLY A 276 6.23 26.73 33.56
N GLY A 277 5.21 27.23 32.87
CA GLY A 277 4.01 26.47 32.53
C GLY A 277 4.26 25.49 31.40
N ALA A 278 3.50 24.41 31.35
CA ALA A 278 3.56 23.45 30.25
C ALA A 278 2.80 23.96 29.02
N GLY A 279 3.23 23.56 27.83
CA GLY A 279 2.50 23.80 26.59
C GLY A 279 1.19 23.02 26.53
N ALA A 280 0.19 23.60 25.87
CA ALA A 280 -1.11 22.97 25.66
C ALA A 280 -0.99 21.74 24.77
N LEU A 281 -1.97 20.82 24.86
CA LEU A 281 -2.16 19.72 23.93
C LEU A 281 -3.55 19.84 23.32
N ASN A 282 -3.61 19.78 21.99
CA ASN A 282 -4.87 19.79 21.26
C ASN A 282 -4.85 18.70 20.19
N SER A 283 -5.96 17.99 20.00
CA SER A 283 -6.05 16.89 19.03
C SER A 283 -7.43 16.88 18.40
N GLU A 284 -7.47 16.91 17.07
CA GLU A 284 -8.70 16.94 16.28
C GLU A 284 -8.63 15.95 15.12
N THR A 285 -9.77 15.40 14.71
CA THR A 285 -9.86 14.50 13.54
C THR A 285 -10.78 15.09 12.50
N PHE A 286 -10.28 15.18 11.28
CA PHE A 286 -10.96 15.75 10.12
C PHE A 286 -11.27 14.68 9.09
N SER A 287 -12.34 14.88 8.33
CA SER A 287 -12.46 14.21 7.03
C SER A 287 -11.37 14.75 6.11
N ALA A 288 -10.74 13.87 5.33
CA ALA A 288 -9.71 14.27 4.38
C ALA A 288 -10.26 15.27 3.34
N ALA A 289 -11.57 15.30 3.09
CA ALA A 289 -12.21 16.24 2.18
C ALA A 289 -12.34 17.66 2.75
N GLU A 290 -12.26 17.84 4.06
CA GLU A 290 -12.50 19.13 4.75
C GLU A 290 -11.25 20.01 4.82
N ILE A 291 -10.07 19.44 4.58
CA ILE A 291 -8.77 20.11 4.72
C ILE A 291 -8.06 20.24 3.39
N GLY A 292 -7.20 21.25 3.25
CA GLY A 292 -6.36 21.46 2.07
C GLY A 292 -5.48 20.26 1.68
N ALA A 293 -4.95 20.29 0.45
CA ALA A 293 -4.00 19.27 -0.04
C ALA A 293 -2.65 19.32 0.69
N THR A 294 -2.30 20.49 1.26
CA THR A 294 -1.11 20.69 2.07
C THR A 294 -1.48 21.38 3.37
N LEU A 295 -0.83 20.99 4.46
CA LEU A 295 -0.93 21.62 5.76
C LEU A 295 0.39 22.29 6.12
N THR A 296 0.34 23.57 6.46
CA THR A 296 1.46 24.31 7.04
C THR A 296 1.51 24.00 8.53
N VAL A 297 2.68 23.53 8.99
CA VAL A 297 2.93 23.14 10.37
C VAL A 297 3.92 24.12 10.99
N THR A 298 3.49 24.81 12.04
CA THR A 298 4.35 25.62 12.91
C THR A 298 4.60 24.88 14.21
N VAL A 299 5.87 24.68 14.57
CA VAL A 299 6.25 24.09 15.86
C VAL A 299 6.70 25.19 16.81
N GLY A 300 6.02 25.29 17.95
CA GLY A 300 6.32 26.28 18.98
C GLY A 300 7.70 26.08 19.61
N ALA A 301 8.49 27.15 19.73
CA ALA A 301 9.75 27.09 20.46
C ALA A 301 9.52 26.92 21.97
N GLY A 302 10.47 26.29 22.67
CA GLY A 302 10.47 26.32 24.14
C GLY A 302 10.88 27.70 24.65
N GLY A 303 10.27 28.15 25.75
CA GLY A 303 10.65 29.39 26.41
C GLY A 303 12.04 29.30 27.02
N ALA A 304 12.84 30.36 26.88
CA ALA A 304 14.13 30.49 27.53
C ALA A 304 13.94 30.74 29.03
N GLY A 305 14.73 30.05 29.85
CA GLY A 305 14.81 30.33 31.28
C GLY A 305 15.43 31.70 31.53
N ALA A 306 15.06 32.32 32.65
CA ALA A 306 15.67 33.57 33.08
C ALA A 306 17.19 33.39 33.31
N PRO A 307 18.01 34.38 32.93
CA PRO A 307 19.44 34.34 33.24
C PRO A 307 19.69 34.41 34.75
N ALA A 308 20.86 33.92 35.17
CA ALA A 308 21.34 34.09 36.53
C ALA A 308 21.59 35.58 36.84
N ILE A 309 21.25 36.00 38.06
CA ILE A 309 21.48 37.37 38.53
C ILE A 309 22.87 37.45 39.17
N THR A 310 23.72 38.33 38.62
CA THR A 310 25.11 38.55 39.06
C THR A 310 25.33 39.91 39.73
N VAL A 311 24.27 40.72 39.83
CA VAL A 311 24.29 42.04 40.47
C VAL A 311 23.65 41.94 41.85
N ASP A 312 24.30 42.51 42.86
CA ASP A 312 23.82 42.48 44.25
C ASP A 312 22.46 43.15 44.40
N ASP A 313 21.69 42.66 45.38
CA ASP A 313 20.37 43.16 45.76
C ASP A 313 19.33 43.25 44.64
N THR A 314 19.53 42.49 43.57
CA THR A 314 18.70 42.50 42.36
C THR A 314 17.67 41.36 42.37
N GLY A 315 16.43 41.70 42.05
CA GLY A 315 15.34 40.73 41.89
C GLY A 315 15.51 39.85 40.65
N GLY A 316 14.94 38.65 40.69
CA GLY A 316 14.89 37.78 39.53
C GLY A 316 13.99 38.35 38.43
N VAL A 317 14.31 38.01 37.18
CA VAL A 317 13.46 38.31 36.02
C VAL A 317 12.61 37.11 35.64
N ALA A 318 11.51 37.33 34.92
CA ALA A 318 10.72 36.23 34.37
C ALA A 318 11.50 35.50 33.25
N GLY A 319 11.19 34.22 33.06
CA GLY A 319 11.59 33.52 31.83
C GLY A 319 10.81 34.05 30.62
N THR A 320 10.95 33.40 29.47
CA THR A 320 10.08 33.67 28.31
C THR A 320 8.99 32.61 28.18
N ALA A 321 7.85 32.99 27.61
CA ALA A 321 6.76 32.06 27.32
C ALA A 321 7.16 31.11 26.17
N GLY A 322 6.57 29.93 26.15
CA GLY A 322 6.69 29.01 25.01
C GLY A 322 5.90 29.51 23.81
N GLY A 323 6.33 29.11 22.61
CA GLY A 323 5.60 29.36 21.37
C GLY A 323 4.43 28.40 21.18
N ALA A 324 3.42 28.82 20.42
CA ALA A 324 2.30 27.96 20.02
C ALA A 324 2.71 27.03 18.87
N SER A 325 2.16 25.81 18.88
CA SER A 325 2.21 24.92 17.72
C SER A 325 0.88 24.97 16.98
N ILE A 326 0.94 25.17 15.67
CA ILE A 326 -0.21 25.51 14.83
C ILE A 326 -0.19 24.67 13.56
N VAL A 327 -1.36 24.21 13.14
CA VAL A 327 -1.59 23.59 11.83
C VAL A 327 -2.68 24.37 11.11
N ASN A 328 -2.40 24.74 9.87
CA ASN A 328 -3.29 25.53 9.01
C ASN A 328 -3.20 25.01 7.57
N ASP A 329 -4.28 25.09 6.82
CA ASP A 329 -4.40 24.59 5.44
C ASP A 329 -4.39 25.69 4.37
N GLY A 330 -3.98 26.90 4.74
CA GLY A 330 -4.06 28.11 3.93
C GLY A 330 -5.32 28.95 4.17
N SER A 331 -6.23 28.50 5.03
CA SER A 331 -7.42 29.28 5.43
C SER A 331 -7.10 30.39 6.45
N ALA A 332 -8.07 31.26 6.72
CA ALA A 332 -7.93 32.35 7.70
C ALA A 332 -7.91 31.88 9.16
N TYR A 333 -8.18 30.60 9.42
CA TYR A 333 -8.31 30.03 10.76
C TYR A 333 -7.34 28.86 10.95
N ASP A 334 -6.81 28.70 12.15
CA ASP A 334 -6.01 27.52 12.46
C ASP A 334 -6.93 26.30 12.56
N LEU A 335 -6.56 25.21 11.88
CA LEU A 335 -7.25 23.94 12.04
C LEU A 335 -7.04 23.39 13.46
N VAL A 336 -5.80 23.46 13.94
CA VAL A 336 -5.44 23.08 15.30
C VAL A 336 -4.40 24.07 15.84
N ARG A 337 -4.66 24.60 17.04
CA ARG A 337 -3.71 25.41 17.80
C ARG A 337 -3.52 24.81 19.20
N ALA A 338 -2.26 24.67 19.58
CA ALA A 338 -1.83 24.38 20.93
C ALA A 338 -0.94 25.53 21.44
N PHE A 339 -1.45 26.31 22.40
CA PHE A 339 -0.73 27.47 22.93
C PHE A 339 0.51 27.04 23.74
N GLY A 340 1.52 27.91 23.77
CA GLY A 340 2.67 27.70 24.62
C GLY A 340 2.37 27.95 26.10
N GLY A 341 3.20 27.41 26.97
CA GLY A 341 3.13 27.63 28.41
C GLY A 341 3.65 29.01 28.82
N GLY A 342 3.08 29.57 29.88
CA GLY A 342 3.48 30.85 30.44
C GLY A 342 4.87 30.81 31.10
N ALA A 343 5.55 31.95 31.13
CA ALA A 343 6.83 32.09 31.79
C ALA A 343 6.71 31.99 33.32
N GLY A 344 7.70 31.36 33.96
CA GLY A 344 7.88 31.46 35.40
C GLY A 344 8.29 32.88 35.80
N GLY A 345 7.67 33.42 36.84
CA GLY A 345 7.96 34.76 37.35
C GLY A 345 9.26 34.82 38.15
N GLY A 346 9.88 35.98 38.18
CA GLY A 346 11.09 36.23 38.97
C GLY A 346 10.80 36.42 40.46
N GLY A 347 11.63 35.85 41.33
CA GLY A 347 11.54 36.07 42.79
C GLY A 347 12.09 37.44 43.20
N THR A 348 11.39 38.13 44.12
CA THR A 348 11.82 39.43 44.67
C THR A 348 12.00 39.37 46.18
N ASN A 349 12.09 40.53 46.86
CA ASN A 349 12.23 40.63 48.32
C ASN A 349 10.90 40.47 49.08
N SER A 350 9.79 40.62 48.36
CA SER A 350 8.45 40.77 48.92
C SER A 350 7.46 39.83 48.24
N VAL A 351 7.76 39.39 47.03
CA VAL A 351 6.91 38.52 46.22
C VAL A 351 7.74 37.34 45.73
N ALA A 352 7.18 36.14 45.82
CA ALA A 352 7.79 34.97 45.20
C ALA A 352 7.52 34.95 43.70
N GLY A 353 8.36 34.29 42.91
CA GLY A 353 8.13 34.18 41.48
C GLY A 353 6.81 33.46 41.21
N GLY A 354 5.85 34.10 40.53
CA GLY A 354 4.59 33.45 40.14
C GLY A 354 4.86 32.21 39.28
N GLY A 355 4.07 31.15 39.43
CA GLY A 355 4.16 29.98 38.55
C GLY A 355 3.67 30.36 37.15
N GLY A 356 4.33 29.86 36.11
CA GLY A 356 3.87 30.07 34.74
C GLY A 356 2.51 29.43 34.53
N THR A 357 1.58 30.17 33.92
CA THR A 357 0.26 29.65 33.56
C THR A 357 0.41 28.47 32.59
N ALA A 358 -0.44 27.45 32.72
CA ALA A 358 -0.51 26.41 31.71
C ALA A 358 -0.95 27.03 30.37
N GLY A 359 -0.46 26.52 29.24
CA GLY A 359 -0.97 26.91 27.93
C GLY A 359 -2.47 26.64 27.85
N GLY A 360 -3.27 27.63 27.45
CA GLY A 360 -4.72 27.45 27.25
C GLY A 360 -4.99 26.49 26.09
N GLY A 361 -6.03 25.66 26.20
CA GLY A 361 -6.50 24.78 25.12
C GLY A 361 -8.03 24.76 25.09
N VAL A 362 -8.61 24.49 23.92
CA VAL A 362 -10.08 24.32 23.74
C VAL A 362 -10.51 22.87 24.01
N SER A 363 -9.56 21.94 24.18
CA SER A 363 -9.80 20.53 24.47
C SER A 363 -10.06 20.27 25.97
N LEU A 364 -10.85 19.23 26.28
CA LEU A 364 -11.16 18.75 27.65
C LEU A 364 -9.95 18.24 28.45
N GLU A 365 -8.73 18.34 27.92
CA GLU A 365 -7.53 17.71 28.49
C GLU A 365 -6.64 18.75 29.19
N ALA A 366 -6.69 18.77 30.53
CA ALA A 366 -5.90 19.70 31.34
C ALA A 366 -4.38 19.46 31.19
N VAL A 367 -3.64 20.53 30.87
CA VAL A 367 -2.16 20.57 30.88
C VAL A 367 -1.61 21.20 32.16
N GLY A 368 -0.35 20.91 32.49
CA GLY A 368 0.22 21.32 33.77
C GLY A 368 0.59 22.81 33.86
N ALA A 369 0.03 23.54 34.82
CA ALA A 369 0.57 24.82 35.31
C ALA A 369 1.92 24.63 36.03
N GLY A 370 2.79 25.63 35.94
CA GLY A 370 4.07 25.70 36.66
C GLY A 370 3.87 25.97 38.14
N GLY A 371 4.76 25.45 38.98
CA GLY A 371 4.74 25.69 40.42
C GLY A 371 5.17 27.12 40.76
N ALA A 372 4.38 27.82 41.59
CA ALA A 372 4.74 29.13 42.13
C ALA A 372 5.92 29.04 43.12
N GLY A 373 6.83 30.02 43.07
CA GLY A 373 7.93 30.23 44.02
C GLY A 373 7.49 30.25 45.48
N GLY A 374 8.37 29.81 46.37
CA GLY A 374 8.17 29.94 47.82
C GLY A 374 8.45 31.37 48.30
N SER A 375 7.58 31.92 49.14
CA SER A 375 7.76 33.25 49.76
C SER A 375 8.37 33.12 51.16
N ASN A 376 9.29 34.02 51.52
CA ASN A 376 9.88 34.10 52.86
C ASN A 376 10.54 32.78 53.33
N GLY A 377 11.20 32.06 52.42
CA GLY A 377 11.82 30.75 52.69
C GLY A 377 10.83 29.61 52.96
N ALA A 378 9.52 29.84 52.79
CA ALA A 378 8.56 28.76 52.67
C ALA A 378 8.85 27.95 51.40
N LEU A 379 8.46 26.68 51.41
CA LEU A 379 8.59 25.83 50.25
C LEU A 379 7.57 26.29 49.16
N GLY A 380 8.01 26.45 47.90
CA GLY A 380 7.10 26.81 46.79
C GLY A 380 6.12 25.70 46.39
N ALA A 381 5.48 25.78 45.22
CA ALA A 381 4.59 24.74 44.72
C ALA A 381 5.32 23.79 43.76
N SER A 382 4.91 22.52 43.74
CA SER A 382 5.31 21.57 42.70
C SER A 382 4.68 21.95 41.36
N GLY A 383 5.32 21.59 40.26
CA GLY A 383 4.68 21.63 38.94
C GLY A 383 3.51 20.65 38.88
N THR A 384 2.44 21.00 38.18
CA THR A 384 1.28 20.11 38.09
C THR A 384 1.50 19.01 37.04
N THR A 385 1.08 17.80 37.38
CA THR A 385 1.10 16.62 36.52
C THR A 385 -0.06 16.69 35.53
N SER A 386 0.17 16.26 34.28
CA SER A 386 -0.91 16.12 33.30
C SER A 386 -1.10 14.65 32.91
N LEU A 387 -2.37 14.26 32.76
CA LEU A 387 -2.76 12.88 32.41
C LEU A 387 -2.34 12.54 30.98
N ARG A 388 -2.54 13.46 30.03
CA ARG A 388 -2.24 13.25 28.60
C ARG A 388 -1.37 14.34 27.98
N GLY A 389 -1.11 15.43 28.68
CA GLY A 389 -0.25 16.52 28.20
C GLY A 389 1.00 16.71 29.05
N SER A 390 1.59 17.89 28.94
CA SER A 390 2.92 18.20 29.49
C SER A 390 2.89 18.62 30.95
N GLY A 391 3.99 18.32 31.66
CA GLY A 391 4.16 18.65 33.07
C GLY A 391 4.74 20.05 33.28
N GLY A 392 4.25 20.77 34.30
CA GLY A 392 4.76 22.08 34.68
C GLY A 392 6.11 22.01 35.40
N GLY A 393 6.89 23.09 35.32
CA GLY A 393 8.17 23.21 36.03
C GLY A 393 8.00 23.35 37.55
N GLY A 394 8.95 22.84 38.31
CA GLY A 394 9.00 23.01 39.76
C GLY A 394 9.54 24.39 40.15
N SER A 395 9.08 24.95 41.26
CA SER A 395 9.56 26.24 41.76
C SER A 395 10.97 26.18 42.35
N GLY A 396 11.74 27.26 42.24
CA GLY A 396 13.03 27.40 42.88
C GLY A 396 12.95 27.73 44.38
N GLY A 397 14.03 27.43 45.09
CA GLY A 397 14.18 27.66 46.53
C GLY A 397 14.64 29.08 46.87
N GLY A 398 14.13 29.61 47.98
CA GLY A 398 14.47 30.93 48.51
C GLY A 398 15.38 30.87 49.74
N LEU A 399 15.64 32.04 50.30
CA LEU A 399 16.38 32.25 51.54
C LEU A 399 15.55 33.15 52.45
N THR A 400 15.35 32.73 53.71
CA THR A 400 14.72 33.56 54.74
C THR A 400 15.60 34.75 55.10
N ALA A 401 15.05 35.76 55.79
CA ALA A 401 15.87 36.83 56.39
C ALA A 401 16.98 36.29 57.31
N ALA A 402 16.75 35.16 57.98
CA ALA A 402 17.73 34.48 58.83
C ALA A 402 18.76 33.63 58.04
N ASN A 403 18.83 33.77 56.72
CA ASN A 403 19.71 32.98 55.84
C ASN A 403 19.45 31.47 55.88
N VAL A 404 18.22 31.04 56.14
CA VAL A 404 17.84 29.63 56.01
C VAL A 404 17.44 29.37 54.56
N ALA A 405 18.15 28.46 53.90
CA ALA A 405 17.88 28.06 52.53
C ALA A 405 16.75 27.03 52.44
N SER A 406 15.87 27.20 51.46
CA SER A 406 14.89 26.18 51.09
C SER A 406 15.34 25.40 49.86
N THR A 407 14.92 24.14 49.77
CA THR A 407 15.07 23.35 48.54
C THR A 407 14.23 23.94 47.41
N GLY A 408 14.49 23.50 46.19
CA GLY A 408 13.54 23.65 45.09
C GLY A 408 12.33 22.71 45.27
N ARG A 409 11.50 22.61 44.23
CA ARG A 409 10.36 21.70 44.16
C ARG A 409 10.42 20.77 42.96
N ASN A 410 9.77 19.61 43.10
CA ASN A 410 9.63 18.66 42.01
C ASN A 410 8.76 19.25 40.90
N ALA A 411 9.07 18.89 39.67
CA ALA A 411 8.23 19.20 38.52
C ALA A 411 7.07 18.21 38.40
N GLY A 412 6.08 18.58 37.58
CA GLY A 412 5.01 17.68 37.17
C GLY A 412 5.49 16.67 36.13
N ALA A 413 4.96 15.45 36.19
CA ALA A 413 5.08 14.45 35.13
C ALA A 413 4.20 14.82 33.92
N GLY A 414 4.66 14.47 32.72
CA GLY A 414 3.90 14.51 31.48
C GLY A 414 3.36 13.13 31.11
N TYR A 415 2.17 13.09 30.50
CA TYR A 415 1.49 11.86 30.04
C TYR A 415 1.45 10.74 31.11
N ALA A 416 0.75 10.96 32.22
CA ALA A 416 0.65 10.00 33.32
C ALA A 416 -0.56 9.04 33.18
N VAL A 417 -0.43 7.93 32.44
CA VAL A 417 -1.54 6.97 32.21
C VAL A 417 -1.49 5.77 33.19
N GLY A 418 -0.60 5.80 34.19
CA GLY A 418 -0.48 4.78 35.22
C GLY A 418 0.35 3.56 34.80
N ASN A 419 0.69 2.71 35.78
CA ASN A 419 1.60 1.56 35.64
C ASN A 419 3.04 1.94 35.20
N GLY A 420 3.53 3.11 35.63
CA GLY A 420 4.90 3.58 35.37
C GLY A 420 5.17 4.07 33.94
N ARG A 421 4.12 4.29 33.14
CA ARG A 421 4.23 4.79 31.76
C ARG A 421 4.14 6.30 31.67
N ASP A 422 4.99 6.97 32.43
CA ASP A 422 4.95 8.43 32.59
C ASP A 422 6.29 9.06 32.14
N SER A 423 6.23 10.30 31.64
CA SER A 423 7.42 11.13 31.46
C SER A 423 7.67 11.87 32.78
N ASN A 424 8.53 11.31 33.63
CA ASN A 424 8.74 11.85 34.98
C ASN A 424 9.20 13.32 34.94
N GLY A 425 8.64 14.10 35.87
CA GLY A 425 9.14 15.44 36.15
C GLY A 425 10.54 15.39 36.77
N GLY A 426 11.28 16.48 36.60
CA GLY A 426 12.57 16.67 37.25
C GLY A 426 12.46 16.72 38.77
N VAL A 427 13.46 16.18 39.44
CA VAL A 427 13.59 16.16 40.89
C VAL A 427 14.10 17.52 41.38
N LEU A 428 13.60 17.96 42.53
CA LEU A 428 14.05 19.16 43.23
C LEU A 428 15.55 19.14 43.51
N GLY A 429 16.18 20.32 43.45
CA GLY A 429 17.51 20.52 44.00
C GLY A 429 17.49 20.47 45.52
N ALA A 430 18.42 19.72 46.12
CA ALA A 430 18.79 19.91 47.53
C ALA A 430 19.42 21.29 47.73
N VAL A 431 19.50 21.81 48.95
CA VAL A 431 20.08 23.15 49.26
C VAL A 431 21.43 23.34 48.55
N GLY A 432 21.58 24.45 47.81
CA GLY A 432 22.76 24.75 46.98
C GLY A 432 22.91 23.94 45.69
N ALA A 433 21.98 23.03 45.37
CA ALA A 433 22.05 22.16 44.20
C ALA A 433 21.02 22.51 43.12
N ASN A 434 21.34 22.14 41.88
CA ASN A 434 20.48 22.28 40.72
C ASN A 434 19.27 21.32 40.80
N GLY A 435 18.15 21.73 40.22
CA GLY A 435 17.06 20.80 39.90
C GLY A 435 17.42 19.93 38.70
N THR A 436 16.92 18.70 38.64
CA THR A 436 17.20 17.81 37.51
C THR A 436 16.30 18.11 36.33
N ALA A 437 16.74 17.73 35.13
CA ALA A 437 15.90 17.84 33.94
C ALA A 437 14.67 16.92 34.02
N GLY A 438 13.57 17.34 33.39
CA GLY A 438 12.40 16.51 33.14
C GLY A 438 12.68 15.48 32.04
N GLN A 439 11.96 14.36 32.07
CA GLN A 439 12.11 13.35 31.03
C GLN A 439 11.33 13.71 29.76
N SER A 440 11.98 13.52 28.61
CA SER A 440 11.30 13.59 27.32
C SER A 440 10.38 12.38 27.12
N LYS A 441 9.42 12.51 26.22
CA LYS A 441 8.49 11.45 25.83
C LYS A 441 9.24 10.16 25.51
N ARG A 442 8.70 9.04 25.98
CA ARG A 442 9.28 7.69 25.82
C ARG A 442 8.56 6.84 24.77
N TRP A 443 7.40 7.29 24.28
CA TRP A 443 6.52 6.49 23.43
C TRP A 443 5.93 7.33 22.30
N ILE A 444 5.76 6.73 21.13
CA ILE A 444 5.21 7.40 19.94
C ILE A 444 3.75 7.85 20.14
N ARG A 445 2.99 7.21 21.04
CA ARG A 445 1.57 7.57 21.34
C ARG A 445 1.37 8.27 22.70
N GLY A 446 2.44 8.44 23.49
CA GLY A 446 2.40 9.10 24.80
C GLY A 446 2.95 10.51 24.70
N ALA A 447 2.06 11.46 24.49
CA ALA A 447 2.39 12.77 23.96
C ALA A 447 2.66 13.80 25.07
N ALA A 448 3.85 13.77 25.69
CA ALA A 448 4.44 14.93 26.37
C ALA A 448 5.74 14.64 27.16
N GLY A 449 6.51 15.69 27.42
CA GLY A 449 7.60 15.72 28.39
C GLY A 449 7.19 16.16 29.79
N GLY A 450 7.95 15.72 30.80
CA GLY A 450 7.85 16.20 32.17
C GLY A 450 8.50 17.58 32.35
N GLY A 451 8.09 18.33 33.38
CA GLY A 451 8.70 19.61 33.69
C GLY A 451 10.11 19.46 34.29
N GLY A 452 10.87 20.56 34.36
CA GLY A 452 12.16 20.61 35.05
C GLY A 452 12.04 20.87 36.55
N GLY A 453 12.86 20.22 37.37
CA GLY A 453 12.88 20.45 38.82
C GLY A 453 13.41 21.83 39.17
N GLY A 454 12.95 22.42 40.27
CA GLY A 454 13.44 23.73 40.73
C GLY A 454 14.83 23.62 41.40
N GLY A 455 15.68 24.61 41.17
CA GLY A 455 16.96 24.74 41.86
C GLY A 455 16.81 25.31 43.27
N ALA A 456 17.69 24.94 44.19
CA ALA A 456 17.56 25.36 45.59
C ALA A 456 18.28 26.67 45.91
N GLY A 457 17.87 27.34 47.00
CA GLY A 457 18.62 28.48 47.52
C GLY A 457 19.99 28.06 48.08
N ALA A 458 20.95 28.98 48.07
CA ALA A 458 22.28 28.82 48.66
C ALA A 458 22.57 29.90 49.71
N ALA A 459 22.86 29.49 50.94
CA ALA A 459 23.07 30.38 52.10
C ALA A 459 24.53 30.45 52.58
N ASP A 460 25.42 29.60 52.06
CA ASP A 460 26.78 29.41 52.57
C ASP A 460 27.75 30.54 52.22
N GLY A 461 27.39 31.38 51.24
CA GLY A 461 28.27 32.44 50.71
C GLY A 461 29.48 31.92 49.93
N SER A 462 29.56 30.60 49.70
CA SER A 462 30.61 29.91 48.93
C SER A 462 30.09 29.30 47.63
N SER A 463 28.78 29.18 47.46
CA SER A 463 28.13 28.64 46.27
C SER A 463 26.98 29.53 45.77
N GLY A 464 26.76 29.51 44.46
CA GLY A 464 25.62 30.15 43.82
C GLY A 464 24.32 29.39 44.07
N GLY A 465 23.19 30.06 43.82
CA GLY A 465 21.88 29.41 43.84
C GLY A 465 21.80 28.31 42.78
N GLY A 466 21.05 27.25 43.06
CA GLY A 466 20.88 26.14 42.12
C GLY A 466 20.11 26.56 40.86
N ASN A 467 20.56 26.07 39.70
CA ASN A 467 19.85 26.23 38.44
C ASN A 467 18.55 25.41 38.42
N GLY A 468 17.53 25.95 37.76
CA GLY A 468 16.35 25.18 37.40
C GLY A 468 16.67 24.13 36.33
N GLY A 469 16.10 22.95 36.46
CA GLY A 469 16.23 21.89 35.47
C GLY A 469 15.56 22.27 34.16
N ALA A 470 16.15 21.85 33.04
CA ALA A 470 15.50 21.94 31.73
C ALA A 470 14.27 21.02 31.66
N ALA A 471 13.28 21.40 30.87
CA ALA A 471 12.11 20.57 30.65
C ALA A 471 12.38 19.39 29.72
N GLY A 472 11.58 18.34 29.90
CA GLY A 472 11.46 17.25 28.95
C GLY A 472 10.70 17.67 27.68
N LEU A 473 11.03 17.02 26.57
CA LEU A 473 10.43 17.29 25.26
C LEU A 473 9.30 16.30 24.96
N PRO A 474 8.20 16.71 24.31
CA PRO A 474 7.82 18.08 23.99
C PRO A 474 7.05 18.77 25.12
N GLY A 475 7.03 20.11 25.12
CA GLY A 475 6.08 20.94 25.86
C GLY A 475 6.23 21.05 27.39
N GLY A 476 7.19 20.39 28.03
CA GLY A 476 7.39 20.52 29.48
C GLY A 476 7.80 21.93 29.90
N GLY A 477 7.40 22.36 31.10
CA GLY A 477 7.80 23.66 31.68
C GLY A 477 9.17 23.64 32.37
N GLY A 478 9.97 24.69 32.24
CA GLY A 478 11.30 24.79 32.85
C GLY A 478 11.27 25.03 34.36
N GLY A 479 12.25 24.52 35.10
CA GLY A 479 12.34 24.70 36.56
C GLY A 479 12.74 26.13 36.97
N GLY A 480 12.25 26.61 38.12
CA GLY A 480 12.63 27.90 38.67
C GLY A 480 14.04 27.91 39.29
N ALA A 481 14.69 29.06 39.27
CA ALA A 481 16.02 29.25 39.86
C ALA A 481 16.02 29.37 41.39
N GLY A 482 17.14 28.98 42.00
CA GLY A 482 17.42 29.15 43.42
C GLY A 482 18.05 30.51 43.76
N ALA A 483 17.66 31.08 44.90
CA ALA A 483 18.19 32.35 45.42
C ALA A 483 19.63 32.24 45.94
N ALA A 484 20.33 33.36 46.00
CA ALA A 484 21.71 33.43 46.47
C ALA A 484 21.98 34.65 47.37
N LEU A 485 23.04 34.55 48.16
CA LEU A 485 23.60 35.67 48.89
C LEU A 485 24.34 36.62 47.92
N ASN A 486 24.40 37.91 48.25
CA ASN A 486 25.30 38.86 47.59
C ASN A 486 26.73 38.30 47.51
N GLY A 487 27.44 38.63 46.44
CA GLY A 487 28.75 38.05 46.12
C GLY A 487 28.70 36.70 45.37
N MET A 488 27.57 35.97 45.37
CA MET A 488 27.37 34.74 44.59
C MET A 488 26.22 34.86 43.58
N PRO A 489 26.34 34.33 42.35
CA PRO A 489 25.25 34.39 41.38
C PRO A 489 24.04 33.55 41.83
N THR A 490 22.83 33.95 41.44
CA THR A 490 21.66 33.07 41.57
C THR A 490 21.75 31.91 40.60
N GLY A 491 20.84 30.95 40.72
CA GLY A 491 20.60 30.01 39.63
C GLY A 491 20.02 30.73 38.40
N ALA A 492 20.20 30.11 37.24
CA ALA A 492 19.41 30.39 36.04
C ALA A 492 18.11 29.58 36.06
N GLY A 493 17.06 30.11 35.44
CA GLY A 493 15.84 29.35 35.17
C GLY A 493 16.09 28.27 34.13
N GLY A 494 15.35 27.16 34.22
CA GLY A 494 15.40 26.10 33.23
C GLY A 494 14.67 26.48 31.94
N ASN A 495 15.18 26.01 30.80
CA ASN A 495 14.49 26.18 29.52
C ASN A 495 13.26 25.26 29.43
N GLY A 496 12.19 25.77 28.83
CA GLY A 496 11.00 24.99 28.46
C GLY A 496 11.26 24.10 27.24
N GLY A 497 10.47 23.03 27.12
CA GLY A 497 10.58 22.09 26.01
C GLY A 497 9.92 22.65 24.75
N ARG A 498 10.50 22.40 23.57
CA ARG A 498 9.84 22.76 22.30
C ARG A 498 8.50 22.03 22.14
N GLY A 499 7.61 22.58 21.33
CA GLY A 499 6.37 21.95 20.90
C GLY A 499 6.62 20.83 19.88
N GLU A 500 5.53 20.18 19.46
CA GLU A 500 5.58 19.11 18.46
C GLU A 500 4.20 18.94 17.81
N VAL A 501 4.16 18.50 16.56
CA VAL A 501 2.89 18.25 15.85
C VAL A 501 2.92 16.87 15.19
N TRP A 502 1.84 16.10 15.36
CA TRP A 502 1.62 14.81 14.74
C TRP A 502 0.45 14.90 13.76
N ILE A 503 0.60 14.29 12.60
CA ILE A 503 -0.45 14.19 11.58
C ILE A 503 -0.56 12.72 11.18
N LEU A 504 -1.71 12.11 11.48
CA LEU A 504 -2.01 10.72 11.18
C LEU A 504 -3.06 10.64 10.07
N ALA A 505 -2.67 10.21 8.88
CA ALA A 505 -3.59 9.94 7.78
C ALA A 505 -4.05 8.47 7.83
N ARG A 506 -5.35 8.25 7.62
CA ARG A 506 -5.98 6.93 7.54
C ARG A 506 -6.89 6.83 6.33
N GLY A 507 -6.92 5.69 5.64
CA GLY A 507 -7.78 5.48 4.49
C GLY A 507 -7.97 4.03 4.09
#